data_AF-A0A9P5ESV4-F1
#
_entry.id   AF-A0A9P5ESV4-F1
#
_cell.length_a   1.000
_cell.length_b   1.000
_cell.length_c   1.000
_cell.angle_alpha   90.00
_cell.angle_beta   90.00
_cell.angle_gamma   90.00
#
_symmetry.space_group_name_H-M   'P 1'
#
loop_
_entity.id
_entity.type
_entity.pdbx_description
1 polymer ?
#
loop_
_entity_poly.entity_id
_entity_poly.type
_entity_poly.pdbx_seq_one_letter_code
_entity_poly.pdbx_strand_id
1 'polypeptide(L)'
;MSLTATTTTTSNATTTPTSISLLTITTPWVEPSDCASQWTTSTVSYEMYGGTTVTQEYTISSPAATCYPSGWDSFAPEHRLRFRPGVCPDGWVYNDMAEPITRVVSTAHCCQSGFDRLGTQTLRSLSTLAPLCAKSEWTTAGTRSGPRTLVHDAWIVTWAKSDTATLTPKLPTLTSGMRVHTWTPGEKIPKGRDDANKVDNGVQYMRQGVLWFLMVGMPIIGALMISSCVWCCVRKCKKNRRETRAIKAAAAT
;
A
#
# COMPACT_ATOMS: atom_id res chain seq x y z
N MET A 1 -38.64 -35.00 -41.79
CA MET A 1 -37.50 -34.22 -41.26
C MET A 1 -38.02 -32.83 -40.95
N SER A 2 -38.35 -32.57 -39.69
CA SER A 2 -38.84 -31.25 -39.24
C SER A 2 -37.85 -30.72 -38.21
N LEU A 3 -37.27 -29.55 -38.53
CA LEU A 3 -36.32 -28.83 -37.67
C LEU A 3 -37.10 -28.12 -36.56
N THR A 4 -36.84 -28.50 -35.31
CA THR A 4 -37.37 -27.82 -34.12
C THR A 4 -36.40 -26.71 -33.74
N ALA A 5 -36.85 -25.46 -33.81
CA ALA A 5 -36.09 -24.30 -33.36
C ALA A 5 -36.15 -24.18 -31.83
N THR A 6 -35.03 -24.42 -31.16
CA THR A 6 -34.88 -24.19 -29.72
C THR A 6 -34.65 -22.71 -29.47
N THR A 7 -35.62 -22.03 -28.88
CA THR A 7 -35.48 -20.65 -28.39
C THR A 7 -34.62 -20.63 -27.14
N THR A 8 -33.36 -20.21 -27.27
CA THR A 8 -32.46 -19.93 -26.16
C THR A 8 -32.93 -18.63 -25.49
N THR A 9 -33.59 -18.73 -24.33
CA THR A 9 -33.85 -17.59 -23.46
C THR A 9 -32.54 -17.15 -22.83
N THR A 10 -31.94 -16.08 -23.38
CA THR A 10 -30.85 -15.35 -22.75
C THR A 10 -31.39 -14.68 -21.49
N SER A 11 -31.18 -15.31 -20.34
CA SER A 11 -31.34 -14.65 -19.05
C SER A 11 -30.22 -13.62 -18.91
N ASN A 12 -30.55 -12.35 -19.17
CA ASN A 12 -29.74 -11.23 -18.72
C ASN A 12 -29.64 -11.31 -17.19
N ALA A 13 -28.53 -11.86 -16.70
CA ALA A 13 -28.16 -11.80 -15.30
C ALA A 13 -27.83 -10.34 -14.98
N THR A 14 -28.86 -9.57 -14.62
CA THR A 14 -28.71 -8.33 -13.89
C THR A 14 -27.98 -8.69 -12.59
N THR A 15 -26.69 -8.37 -12.52
CA THR A 15 -25.87 -8.48 -11.33
C THR A 15 -26.38 -7.46 -10.33
N THR A 16 -27.45 -7.82 -9.63
CA THR A 16 -27.85 -7.19 -8.39
C THR A 16 -26.65 -7.32 -7.46
N PRO A 17 -26.15 -6.24 -6.81
CA PRO A 17 -25.10 -6.39 -5.83
C PRO A 17 -25.67 -7.22 -4.68
N THR A 18 -25.38 -8.52 -4.67
CA THR A 18 -25.69 -9.39 -3.55
C THR A 18 -24.98 -8.80 -2.35
N SER A 19 -25.75 -8.24 -1.41
CA SER A 19 -25.20 -7.82 -0.13
C SER A 19 -24.67 -9.07 0.56
N ILE A 20 -23.36 -9.31 0.47
CA ILE A 20 -22.71 -10.32 1.29
C ILE A 20 -22.94 -9.88 2.73
N SER A 21 -23.79 -10.63 3.44
CA SER A 21 -23.95 -10.47 4.88
C SER A 21 -22.59 -10.79 5.51
N LEU A 22 -22.09 -9.92 6.38
CA LEU A 22 -20.85 -10.12 7.12
C LEU A 22 -21.20 -10.16 8.60
N LEU A 23 -20.32 -10.76 9.41
CA LEU A 23 -20.51 -10.79 10.85
C LEU A 23 -20.55 -9.36 11.40
N THR A 24 -21.52 -9.07 12.25
CA THR A 24 -21.64 -7.78 12.92
C THR A 24 -20.98 -7.84 14.28
N ILE A 25 -20.11 -6.86 14.58
CA ILE A 25 -19.49 -6.70 15.90
C ILE A 25 -19.63 -5.24 16.30
N THR A 26 -20.51 -4.97 17.26
CA THR A 26 -20.82 -3.60 17.70
C THR A 26 -20.11 -3.19 18.98
N THR A 27 -19.47 -4.12 19.67
CA THR A 27 -18.67 -3.90 20.89
C THR A 27 -17.31 -4.57 20.72
N PRO A 28 -16.23 -4.06 21.34
CA PRO A 28 -14.92 -4.64 21.16
C PRO A 28 -14.92 -6.07 21.66
N TRP A 29 -14.50 -6.99 20.80
CA TRP A 29 -14.32 -8.38 21.20
C TRP A 29 -13.06 -8.50 22.04
N VAL A 30 -13.16 -9.17 23.19
CA VAL A 30 -12.03 -9.38 24.10
C VAL A 30 -11.39 -10.72 23.77
N GLU A 31 -10.13 -10.67 23.34
CA GLU A 31 -9.37 -11.86 23.03
C GLU A 31 -9.06 -12.68 24.30
N PRO A 32 -9.34 -14.00 24.31
CA PRO A 32 -8.87 -14.87 25.37
C PRO A 32 -7.35 -14.81 25.51
N SER A 33 -6.85 -14.77 26.74
CA SER A 33 -5.43 -14.51 27.02
C SER A 33 -4.46 -15.54 26.43
N ASP A 34 -4.92 -16.75 26.17
CA ASP A 34 -4.14 -17.84 25.57
C ASP A 34 -3.89 -17.63 24.07
N CYS A 35 -4.75 -16.87 23.38
CA CYS A 35 -4.71 -16.66 21.94
C CYS A 35 -3.52 -15.81 21.49
N ALA A 36 -3.15 -14.80 22.28
CA ALA A 36 -2.00 -13.93 22.01
C ALA A 36 -0.64 -14.66 22.00
N SER A 37 -0.59 -15.91 22.48
CA SER A 37 0.62 -16.75 22.54
C SER A 37 0.70 -17.82 21.44
N GLN A 38 -0.32 -17.92 20.58
CA GLN A 38 -0.43 -18.98 19.58
C GLN A 38 0.21 -18.58 18.25
N TRP A 39 1.47 -18.97 18.11
CA TRP A 39 2.30 -18.61 16.97
C TRP A 39 3.01 -19.83 16.37
N THR A 40 3.08 -19.87 15.04
CA THR A 40 3.77 -20.92 14.29
C THR A 40 4.87 -20.30 13.46
N THR A 41 6.09 -20.83 13.59
CA THR A 41 7.21 -20.40 12.76
C THR A 41 7.10 -21.01 11.37
N SER A 42 7.25 -20.19 10.33
CA SER A 42 7.26 -20.58 8.93
C SER A 42 8.42 -19.89 8.21
N THR A 43 8.98 -20.55 7.19
CA THR A 43 10.05 -20.01 6.37
C THR A 43 9.52 -19.68 4.99
N VAL A 44 9.82 -18.47 4.54
CA VAL A 44 9.40 -17.95 3.25
C VAL A 44 10.65 -17.71 2.43
N SER A 45 10.74 -18.44 1.32
CA SER A 45 11.83 -18.28 0.36
C SER A 45 11.35 -17.45 -0.82
N TYR A 46 12.13 -16.44 -1.19
CA TYR A 46 11.89 -15.64 -2.38
C TYR A 46 13.19 -15.42 -3.14
N GLU A 47 13.10 -15.34 -4.45
CA GLU A 47 14.23 -15.10 -5.33
C GLU A 47 14.46 -13.59 -5.47
N MET A 48 15.65 -13.14 -5.11
CA MET A 48 16.10 -11.76 -5.36
C MET A 48 16.54 -11.62 -6.83
N TYR A 49 16.54 -10.38 -7.33
CA TYR A 49 17.15 -10.07 -8.63
C TYR A 49 18.59 -10.60 -8.70
N GLY A 50 18.89 -11.42 -9.70
CA GLY A 50 20.19 -12.09 -9.85
C GLY A 50 20.21 -13.57 -9.45
N GLY A 51 19.05 -14.19 -9.20
CA GLY A 51 18.92 -15.64 -9.01
C GLY A 51 19.30 -16.14 -7.61
N THR A 52 19.51 -15.22 -6.66
CA THR A 52 19.82 -15.57 -5.28
C THR A 52 18.53 -15.79 -4.50
N THR A 53 18.32 -17.02 -4.03
CA THR A 53 17.20 -17.32 -3.13
C THR A 53 17.51 -16.84 -1.72
N VAL A 54 16.67 -15.97 -1.18
CA VAL A 54 16.70 -15.54 0.22
C VAL A 54 15.58 -16.24 0.96
N THR A 55 15.94 -16.92 2.05
CA THR A 55 14.97 -17.51 2.97
C THR A 55 14.86 -16.63 4.21
N GLN A 56 13.64 -16.20 4.51
CA GLN A 56 13.33 -15.40 5.68
C GLN A 56 12.36 -16.16 6.59
N GLU A 57 12.65 -16.15 7.88
CA GLU A 57 11.80 -16.75 8.90
C GLU A 57 10.74 -15.74 9.37
N TYR A 58 9.49 -16.18 9.36
CA TYR A 58 8.35 -15.45 9.87
C TYR A 58 7.68 -16.26 10.96
N THR A 59 7.16 -15.57 11.97
CA THR A 59 6.30 -16.18 12.98
C THR A 59 4.89 -15.70 12.73
N ILE A 60 4.02 -16.62 12.35
CA ILE A 60 2.67 -16.33 11.89
C ILE A 60 1.69 -16.73 13.00
N SER A 61 0.70 -15.88 13.27
CA SER A 61 -0.37 -16.20 14.20
C SER A 61 -1.13 -17.43 13.72
N SER A 62 -1.29 -18.43 14.59
CA SER A 62 -2.05 -19.64 14.32
C SER A 62 -3.05 -19.90 15.45
N PRO A 63 -3.95 -18.95 15.73
CA PRO A 63 -4.84 -19.07 16.88
C PRO A 63 -5.93 -20.12 16.65
N ALA A 64 -6.34 -20.78 17.73
CA ALA A 64 -7.44 -21.74 17.77
C ALA A 64 -8.77 -21.07 17.41
N ALA A 65 -9.77 -21.86 17.00
CA ALA A 65 -11.09 -21.34 16.64
C ALA A 65 -11.79 -20.58 17.80
N THR A 66 -11.42 -20.88 19.05
CA THR A 66 -11.91 -20.19 20.27
C THR A 66 -11.40 -18.76 20.40
N CYS A 67 -10.36 -18.39 19.65
CA CYS A 67 -9.77 -17.05 19.60
C CYS A 67 -10.49 -16.12 18.62
N TYR A 68 -11.70 -16.47 18.23
CA TYR A 68 -12.50 -15.67 17.32
C TYR A 68 -13.93 -15.55 17.84
N PRO A 69 -14.63 -14.48 17.47
CA PRO A 69 -16.01 -14.25 17.88
C PRO A 69 -16.94 -15.34 17.30
N SER A 70 -17.98 -15.71 18.05
CA SER A 70 -18.93 -16.73 17.58
C SER A 70 -19.53 -16.38 16.20
N GLY A 71 -19.60 -17.37 15.32
CA GLY A 71 -20.12 -17.22 13.95
C GLY A 71 -19.11 -16.72 12.92
N TRP A 72 -17.86 -16.42 13.30
CA TRP A 72 -16.81 -15.99 12.37
C TRP A 72 -16.55 -17.00 11.23
N ASP A 73 -16.67 -18.29 11.54
CA ASP A 73 -16.37 -19.43 10.68
C ASP A 73 -17.50 -19.79 9.70
N SER A 74 -18.69 -19.21 9.90
CA SER A 74 -19.86 -19.37 9.01
C SER A 74 -19.68 -18.72 7.64
N PHE A 75 -18.63 -17.92 7.47
CA PHE A 75 -18.28 -17.24 6.23
C PHE A 75 -17.09 -17.91 5.52
N ALA A 76 -17.00 -17.68 4.19
CA ALA A 76 -15.85 -18.10 3.41
C ALA A 76 -14.55 -17.48 3.96
N PRO A 77 -13.39 -18.15 3.85
CA PRO A 77 -12.13 -17.72 4.47
C PRO A 77 -11.78 -16.24 4.27
N GLU A 78 -12.02 -15.70 3.08
CA GLU A 78 -11.76 -14.31 2.70
C GLU A 78 -12.65 -13.27 3.43
N HIS A 79 -13.74 -13.72 4.06
CA HIS A 79 -14.74 -12.91 4.75
C HIS A 79 -14.75 -13.10 6.27
N ARG A 80 -14.05 -14.12 6.81
CA ARG A 80 -14.08 -14.48 8.24
C ARG A 80 -13.61 -13.38 9.19
N LEU A 81 -12.69 -12.53 8.74
CA LEU A 81 -12.15 -11.39 9.51
C LEU A 81 -12.64 -10.05 8.96
N ARG A 82 -13.82 -10.04 8.33
CA ARG A 82 -14.46 -8.83 7.81
C ARG A 82 -15.79 -8.62 8.51
N PHE A 83 -15.96 -7.44 9.10
CA PHE A 83 -17.10 -7.14 9.94
C PHE A 83 -17.87 -5.91 9.44
N ARG A 84 -19.21 -6.00 9.44
CA ARG A 84 -20.10 -4.92 9.00
C ARG A 84 -21.48 -4.99 9.68
N PRO A 85 -21.88 -3.97 10.47
CA PRO A 85 -20.98 -2.98 11.06
C PRO A 85 -19.96 -3.64 12.00
N GLY A 86 -18.79 -3.04 12.14
CA GLY A 86 -17.67 -3.61 12.90
C GLY A 86 -16.90 -2.60 13.76
N VAL A 87 -16.42 -3.06 14.91
CA VAL A 87 -15.38 -2.40 15.72
C VAL A 87 -14.20 -3.36 15.92
N CYS A 88 -13.01 -2.81 16.14
CA CYS A 88 -11.81 -3.60 16.40
C CYS A 88 -11.91 -4.33 17.75
N PRO A 89 -11.15 -5.42 17.92
CA PRO A 89 -10.97 -6.04 19.23
C PRO A 89 -10.48 -5.05 20.29
N ASP A 90 -10.70 -5.41 21.55
CA ASP A 90 -10.26 -4.59 22.67
C ASP A 90 -8.73 -4.42 22.68
N GLY A 91 -8.27 -3.19 22.90
CA GLY A 91 -6.84 -2.84 22.88
C GLY A 91 -6.17 -2.82 21.49
N TRP A 92 -6.90 -3.05 20.40
CA TRP A 92 -6.34 -2.99 19.04
C TRP A 92 -6.38 -1.57 18.45
N VAL A 93 -5.47 -1.31 17.51
CA VAL A 93 -5.31 -0.02 16.84
C VAL A 93 -6.02 -0.04 15.49
N TYR A 94 -6.76 1.02 15.19
CA TYR A 94 -7.38 1.22 13.89
C TYR A 94 -6.34 1.83 12.94
N ASN A 95 -6.04 1.13 11.85
CA ASN A 95 -5.08 1.56 10.84
C ASN A 95 -5.79 1.89 9.54
N ASP A 96 -5.28 2.92 8.85
CA ASP A 96 -5.77 3.42 7.57
C ASP A 96 -7.30 3.58 7.53
N MET A 97 -7.86 4.26 8.54
CA MET A 97 -9.28 4.56 8.56
C MET A 97 -9.60 5.52 7.41
N ALA A 98 -10.49 5.13 6.52
CA ALA A 98 -10.85 5.95 5.38
C ALA A 98 -12.32 5.77 4.98
N GLU A 99 -12.91 6.86 4.49
CA GLU A 99 -14.17 6.82 3.75
C GLU A 99 -13.85 7.15 2.27
N PRO A 100 -13.78 6.14 1.39
CA PRO A 100 -13.53 6.37 -0.03
C PRO A 100 -14.60 7.30 -0.60
N ILE A 101 -14.21 8.23 -1.48
CA ILE A 101 -15.13 9.21 -2.09
C ILE A 101 -16.34 8.53 -2.76
N THR A 102 -16.15 7.30 -3.26
CA THR A 102 -17.16 6.50 -3.95
C THR A 102 -18.02 5.63 -3.02
N ARG A 103 -17.70 5.55 -1.72
CA ARG A 103 -18.37 4.67 -0.77
C ARG A 103 -18.82 5.48 0.43
N VAL A 104 -20.12 5.43 0.75
CA VAL A 104 -20.72 6.05 1.94
C VAL A 104 -20.46 5.20 3.21
N VAL A 105 -19.34 4.47 3.23
CA VAL A 105 -18.95 3.62 4.36
C VAL A 105 -17.48 3.84 4.69
N SER A 106 -17.22 4.03 5.97
CA SER A 106 -15.88 4.06 6.52
C SER A 106 -15.34 2.64 6.66
N THR A 107 -14.04 2.47 6.45
CA THR A 107 -13.31 1.19 6.59
C THR A 107 -12.06 1.42 7.42
N ALA A 108 -11.68 0.44 8.25
CA ALA A 108 -10.41 0.42 8.94
C ALA A 108 -9.82 -0.99 9.01
N HIS A 109 -8.51 -1.06 9.26
CA HIS A 109 -7.77 -2.30 9.48
C HIS A 109 -7.30 -2.38 10.93
N CYS A 110 -7.77 -3.37 11.67
CA CYS A 110 -7.41 -3.55 13.06
C CYS A 110 -6.12 -4.36 13.17
N CYS A 111 -5.15 -3.82 13.88
CA CYS A 111 -3.94 -4.54 14.28
C CYS A 111 -3.82 -4.60 15.80
N GLN A 112 -3.26 -5.67 16.33
CA GLN A 112 -2.93 -5.75 17.75
C GLN A 112 -1.96 -4.63 18.12
N SER A 113 -2.08 -4.08 19.32
CA SER A 113 -1.20 -3.00 19.76
C SER A 113 0.29 -3.38 19.64
N GLY A 114 1.07 -2.48 19.04
CA GLY A 114 2.49 -2.70 18.74
C GLY A 114 2.79 -3.42 17.42
N PHE A 115 1.75 -3.75 16.62
CA PHE A 115 1.90 -4.23 15.25
C PHE A 115 1.55 -3.13 14.24
N ASP A 116 2.37 -3.01 13.20
CA ASP A 116 2.16 -2.09 12.09
C ASP A 116 1.41 -2.79 10.96
N ARG A 117 0.48 -2.07 10.31
CA ARG A 117 -0.19 -2.59 9.12
C ARG A 117 0.80 -2.66 7.96
N LEU A 118 0.96 -3.85 7.38
CA LEU A 118 1.69 -4.04 6.14
C LEU A 118 0.81 -3.79 4.92
N GLY A 119 1.39 -3.17 3.90
CA GLY A 119 0.76 -3.06 2.60
C GLY A 119 0.61 -4.44 1.92
N THR A 120 -0.34 -4.54 1.00
CA THR A 120 -0.68 -5.77 0.25
C THR A 120 0.45 -6.33 -0.63
N GLN A 121 1.58 -5.63 -0.74
CA GLN A 121 2.71 -6.02 -1.58
C GLN A 121 3.88 -6.63 -0.79
N THR A 122 3.93 -6.44 0.53
CA THR A 122 5.13 -6.71 1.32
C THR A 122 5.38 -8.20 1.56
N LEU A 123 4.34 -9.03 1.51
CA LEU A 123 4.40 -10.47 1.84
C LEU A 123 3.54 -11.33 0.90
N ARG A 124 3.55 -11.04 -0.42
CA ARG A 124 2.77 -11.80 -1.42
C ARG A 124 3.01 -13.32 -1.39
N SER A 125 4.13 -13.77 -0.85
CA SER A 125 4.48 -15.18 -0.69
C SER A 125 3.84 -15.87 0.52
N LEU A 126 3.26 -15.15 1.49
CA LEU A 126 2.54 -15.75 2.62
C LEU A 126 1.10 -16.20 2.30
N SER A 127 0.71 -16.18 1.02
CA SER A 127 -0.56 -16.69 0.47
C SER A 127 -1.87 -16.11 1.04
N THR A 128 -1.81 -15.16 1.98
CA THR A 128 -3.00 -14.53 2.56
C THR A 128 -3.49 -13.38 1.68
N LEU A 129 -4.72 -13.51 1.17
CA LEU A 129 -5.49 -12.45 0.49
C LEU A 129 -5.92 -11.33 1.46
N ALA A 130 -5.59 -11.46 2.74
CA ALA A 130 -5.94 -10.52 3.80
C ALA A 130 -4.81 -9.49 4.04
N PRO A 131 -5.15 -8.24 4.40
CA PRO A 131 -4.18 -7.29 4.94
C PRO A 131 -3.54 -7.87 6.20
N LEU A 132 -2.23 -7.65 6.35
CA LEU A 132 -1.43 -8.21 7.44
C LEU A 132 -0.97 -7.13 8.40
N CYS A 133 -0.78 -7.51 9.66
CA CYS A 133 -0.14 -6.70 10.69
C CYS A 133 1.19 -7.38 11.06
N ALA A 134 2.27 -6.62 11.19
CA ALA A 134 3.57 -7.16 11.51
C ALA A 134 4.31 -6.36 12.58
N LYS A 135 5.15 -7.06 13.33
CA LYS A 135 6.04 -6.51 14.32
C LYS A 135 7.40 -7.18 14.20
N SER A 136 8.47 -6.40 14.24
CA SER A 136 9.82 -6.96 14.34
C SER A 136 10.28 -6.95 15.79
N GLU A 137 10.79 -8.08 16.25
CA GLU A 137 11.32 -8.25 17.60
C GLU A 137 12.71 -8.88 17.52
N TRP A 138 13.57 -8.58 18.49
CA TRP A 138 14.83 -9.29 18.65
C TRP A 138 14.62 -10.52 19.53
N THR A 139 14.95 -11.70 19.02
CA THR A 139 14.92 -12.94 19.80
C THR A 139 16.33 -13.48 19.96
N THR A 140 16.60 -13.99 21.16
CA THR A 140 17.80 -14.76 21.47
C THR A 140 17.37 -16.19 21.77
N ALA A 141 17.61 -17.11 20.84
CA ALA A 141 17.32 -18.52 21.00
C ALA A 141 18.65 -19.30 21.00
N GLY A 142 19.09 -19.71 22.19
CA GLY A 142 20.42 -20.30 22.36
C GLY A 142 21.54 -19.33 21.95
N THR A 143 22.43 -19.77 21.06
CA THR A 143 23.60 -18.98 20.60
C THR A 143 23.30 -18.05 19.42
N ARG A 144 22.07 -18.07 18.86
CA ARG A 144 21.66 -17.19 17.75
C ARG A 144 20.82 -16.04 18.27
N SER A 145 21.29 -14.81 18.03
CA SER A 145 20.53 -13.58 18.17
C SER A 145 20.18 -13.07 16.78
N GLY A 146 18.92 -12.73 16.55
CA GLY A 146 18.48 -12.20 15.27
C GLY A 146 17.09 -11.57 15.33
N PRO A 147 16.74 -10.77 14.31
CA PRO A 147 15.39 -10.24 14.18
C PRO A 147 14.41 -11.37 13.84
N ARG A 148 13.28 -11.38 14.53
CA ARG A 148 12.11 -12.22 14.32
C ARG A 148 10.96 -11.33 13.90
N THR A 149 10.30 -11.65 12.79
CA THR A 149 9.11 -10.92 12.35
C THR A 149 7.86 -11.71 12.72
N LEU A 150 7.03 -11.13 13.58
CA LEU A 150 5.71 -11.62 13.95
C LEU A 150 4.70 -11.06 12.95
N VAL A 151 3.75 -11.88 12.48
CA VAL A 151 2.74 -11.47 11.50
C VAL A 151 1.39 -12.09 11.85
N HIS A 152 0.32 -11.30 11.84
CA HIS A 152 -1.05 -11.79 11.98
C HIS A 152 -1.99 -11.14 10.95
N ASP A 153 -3.14 -11.76 10.70
CA ASP A 153 -4.15 -11.18 9.81
C ASP A 153 -4.81 -9.96 10.47
N ALA A 154 -4.98 -8.89 9.70
CA ALA A 154 -5.69 -7.70 10.15
C ALA A 154 -7.21 -7.92 10.03
N TRP A 155 -7.97 -7.53 11.05
CA TRP A 155 -9.43 -7.50 10.91
C TRP A 155 -9.82 -6.29 10.07
N ILE A 156 -10.81 -6.46 9.20
CA ILE A 156 -11.35 -5.37 8.39
C ILE A 156 -12.71 -5.02 8.94
N VAL A 157 -12.83 -3.82 9.49
CA VAL A 157 -14.10 -3.33 10.03
C VAL A 157 -14.63 -2.24 9.12
N THR A 158 -15.93 -2.30 8.86
CA THR A 158 -16.62 -1.28 8.06
C THR A 158 -17.84 -0.80 8.82
N TRP A 159 -18.12 0.49 8.74
CA TRP A 159 -19.29 1.10 9.35
C TRP A 159 -19.81 2.25 8.50
N ALA A 160 -21.13 2.37 8.44
CA ALA A 160 -21.78 3.56 7.91
C ALA A 160 -21.87 4.63 9.01
N LYS A 161 -22.09 5.88 8.59
CA LYS A 161 -22.33 6.99 9.52
C LYS A 161 -23.50 6.71 10.47
N SER A 162 -24.55 6.04 9.99
CA SER A 162 -25.71 5.63 10.78
C SER A 162 -25.37 4.65 11.90
N ASP A 163 -24.34 3.83 11.71
CA ASP A 163 -23.98 2.75 12.63
C ASP A 163 -23.26 3.30 13.87
N THR A 164 -22.63 4.48 13.77
CA THR A 164 -21.85 5.09 14.85
C THR A 164 -22.62 5.29 16.16
N ALA A 165 -23.95 5.36 16.11
CA ALA A 165 -24.80 5.48 17.30
C ALA A 165 -24.92 4.17 18.10
N THR A 166 -24.78 3.02 17.45
CA THR A 166 -24.91 1.68 18.06
C THR A 166 -23.55 1.02 18.33
N LEU A 167 -22.47 1.57 17.77
CA LEU A 167 -21.11 1.09 17.98
C LEU A 167 -20.51 1.59 19.29
N THR A 168 -19.83 0.69 20.00
CA THR A 168 -19.00 0.97 21.17
C THR A 168 -17.58 0.47 20.88
N PRO A 169 -16.54 1.31 21.04
CA PRO A 169 -16.58 2.75 21.30
C PRO A 169 -17.24 3.52 20.15
N LYS A 170 -17.66 4.76 20.41
CA LYS A 170 -18.18 5.65 19.36
C LYS A 170 -17.08 5.94 18.35
N LEU A 171 -17.23 5.40 17.15
CA LEU A 171 -16.28 5.64 16.06
C LEU A 171 -16.42 7.07 15.52
N PRO A 172 -15.31 7.68 15.09
CA PRO A 172 -15.34 8.99 14.48
C PRO A 172 -16.14 8.95 13.17
N THR A 173 -16.82 10.06 12.88
CA THR A 173 -17.37 10.29 11.54
C THR A 173 -16.24 10.80 10.67
N LEU A 174 -15.89 10.04 9.64
CA LEU A 174 -14.94 10.47 8.63
C LEU A 174 -15.67 11.33 7.58
N THR A 175 -14.99 12.32 7.04
CA THR A 175 -15.46 13.09 5.89
C THR A 175 -15.01 12.40 4.59
N SER A 176 -15.73 12.62 3.49
CA SER A 176 -15.40 12.00 2.20
C SER A 176 -13.97 12.32 1.78
N GLY A 177 -13.15 11.28 1.55
CA GLY A 177 -11.74 11.41 1.19
C GLY A 177 -10.77 11.56 2.36
N MET A 178 -11.27 11.66 3.61
CA MET A 178 -10.43 11.67 4.80
C MET A 178 -9.74 10.32 4.99
N ARG A 179 -8.44 10.35 5.33
CA ARG A 179 -7.66 9.15 5.62
C ARG A 179 -6.82 9.34 6.88
N VAL A 180 -7.22 8.69 7.96
CA VAL A 180 -6.50 8.68 9.23
C VAL A 180 -5.59 7.47 9.28
N HIS A 181 -4.29 7.69 9.43
CA HIS A 181 -3.33 6.58 9.37
C HIS A 181 -3.45 5.64 10.56
N THR A 182 -3.58 6.18 11.76
CA THR A 182 -3.72 5.42 13.02
C THR A 182 -4.70 6.13 13.93
N TRP A 183 -5.53 5.37 14.64
CA TRP A 183 -6.46 5.89 15.63
C TRP A 183 -6.70 4.87 16.73
N THR A 184 -6.87 5.35 17.95
CA THR A 184 -7.26 4.54 19.10
C THR A 184 -8.56 5.05 19.74
N PRO A 185 -9.37 4.16 20.34
CA PRO A 185 -10.59 4.56 21.04
C PRO A 185 -10.39 5.73 22.01
N GLY A 186 -11.15 6.81 21.79
CA GLY A 186 -11.10 8.04 22.62
C GLY A 186 -10.18 9.13 22.07
N GLU A 187 -9.35 8.84 21.08
CA GLU A 187 -8.51 9.83 20.42
C GLU A 187 -9.35 10.80 19.57
N LYS A 188 -9.00 12.10 19.63
CA LYS A 188 -9.65 13.13 18.82
C LYS A 188 -8.86 13.34 17.54
N ILE A 189 -9.52 13.21 16.39
CA ILE A 189 -8.89 13.49 15.11
C ILE A 189 -8.85 15.03 14.88
N PRO A 190 -7.66 15.63 14.70
CA PRO A 190 -7.55 17.05 14.43
C PRO A 190 -8.17 17.42 13.08
N LYS A 191 -8.98 18.48 13.05
CA LYS A 191 -9.57 19.00 11.79
C LYS A 191 -8.48 19.38 10.79
N GLY A 192 -8.63 19.03 9.52
CA GLY A 192 -7.72 19.48 8.45
C GLY A 192 -6.38 18.74 8.35
N ARG A 193 -6.04 17.83 9.26
CA ARG A 193 -4.80 17.03 9.19
C ARG A 193 -4.90 15.92 8.15
N ASP A 194 -6.02 15.21 8.18
CA ASP A 194 -6.24 13.95 7.47
C ASP A 194 -7.21 14.10 6.28
N ASP A 195 -7.65 15.32 5.98
CA ASP A 195 -8.52 15.63 4.86
C ASP A 195 -7.76 15.53 3.53
N ALA A 196 -8.43 15.01 2.49
CA ALA A 196 -7.86 14.82 1.14
C ALA A 196 -7.24 16.10 0.49
N ASN A 197 -7.48 17.28 1.06
CA ASN A 197 -7.09 18.57 0.50
C ASN A 197 -5.66 19.01 0.86
N LYS A 198 -4.77 18.10 1.25
CA LYS A 198 -3.33 18.28 1.04
C LYS A 198 -2.85 17.28 0.01
N VAL A 199 -3.28 17.47 -1.22
CA VAL A 199 -2.50 16.96 -2.34
C VAL A 199 -1.21 17.78 -2.38
N ASP A 200 -0.18 17.33 -1.66
CA ASP A 200 1.20 17.76 -1.85
C ASP A 200 1.71 17.26 -3.21
N ASN A 201 1.02 17.66 -4.27
CA ASN A 201 1.47 17.54 -5.66
C ASN A 201 2.81 18.27 -5.86
N GLY A 202 3.24 19.12 -4.93
CA GLY A 202 4.55 19.76 -5.00
C GLY A 202 5.70 18.74 -5.03
N VAL A 203 5.65 17.67 -4.23
CA VAL A 203 6.84 16.84 -3.99
C VAL A 203 7.02 15.75 -5.04
N GLN A 204 5.93 15.11 -5.50
CA GLN A 204 6.03 14.07 -6.53
C GLN A 204 6.34 14.64 -7.92
N TYR A 205 5.74 15.76 -8.30
CA TYR A 205 6.03 16.41 -9.58
C TYR A 205 7.44 17.03 -9.60
N MET A 206 7.92 17.58 -8.48
CA MET A 206 9.31 18.04 -8.37
C MET A 206 10.30 16.89 -8.53
N ARG A 207 10.08 15.74 -7.87
CA ARG A 207 11.01 14.60 -7.96
C ARG A 207 11.08 14.02 -9.37
N GLN A 208 9.95 13.92 -10.06
CA GLN A 208 9.91 13.39 -11.42
C GLN A 208 10.45 14.39 -12.44
N GLY A 209 10.14 15.69 -12.28
CA GLY A 209 10.71 16.76 -13.12
C GLY A 209 12.22 16.89 -12.98
N VAL A 210 12.75 16.82 -11.75
CA VAL A 210 14.20 16.89 -11.49
C VAL A 210 14.92 15.67 -12.08
N LEU A 211 14.37 14.46 -11.94
CA LEU A 211 14.95 13.26 -12.55
C LEU A 211 14.96 13.33 -14.08
N TRP A 212 13.87 13.83 -14.69
CA TRP A 212 13.80 13.99 -16.14
C TRP A 212 14.75 15.07 -16.65
N PHE A 213 14.89 16.18 -15.91
CA PHE A 213 15.87 17.22 -16.23
C PHE A 213 17.32 16.73 -16.10
N LEU A 214 17.63 15.89 -15.11
CA LEU A 214 18.97 15.28 -14.98
C LEU A 214 19.26 14.29 -16.12
N MET A 215 18.31 13.42 -16.45
CA MET A 215 18.49 12.39 -17.47
C MET A 215 18.47 12.95 -18.90
N VAL A 216 17.63 13.95 -19.19
CA VAL A 216 17.42 14.47 -20.55
C VAL A 216 17.94 15.90 -20.71
N GLY A 217 17.70 16.77 -19.74
CA GLY A 217 18.13 18.18 -19.81
C GLY A 217 19.65 18.33 -19.76
N MET A 218 20.33 17.64 -18.85
CA MET A 218 21.78 17.78 -18.65
C MET A 218 22.59 17.33 -19.89
N PRO A 219 22.27 16.19 -20.55
CA PRO A 219 22.94 15.82 -21.81
C PRO A 219 22.72 16.79 -22.95
N ILE A 220 21.51 17.36 -23.09
CA ILE A 220 21.21 18.36 -24.13
C ILE A 220 22.03 19.62 -23.92
N ILE A 221 22.07 20.14 -22.69
CA ILE A 221 22.88 21.31 -22.34
C ILE A 221 24.36 21.03 -22.61
N GLY A 222 24.86 19.85 -22.24
CA GLY A 222 26.22 19.42 -22.53
C GLY A 222 26.54 19.41 -24.03
N ALA A 223 25.66 18.86 -24.86
CA ALA A 223 25.84 18.82 -26.31
C ALA A 223 25.83 20.23 -26.94
N LEU A 224 24.98 21.14 -26.47
CA LEU A 224 24.94 22.53 -26.94
C LEU A 224 26.22 23.31 -26.55
N MET A 225 26.74 23.08 -25.34
CA MET A 225 28.00 23.68 -24.91
C MET A 225 29.18 23.17 -25.75
N ILE A 226 29.28 21.86 -25.99
CA ILE A 226 30.36 21.28 -26.80
C ILE A 226 30.27 21.77 -28.26
N SER A 227 29.08 21.75 -28.85
CA SER A 227 28.87 22.19 -30.24
C SER A 227 29.20 23.68 -30.43
N SER A 228 28.83 24.55 -29.48
CA SER A 228 29.19 25.97 -29.53
C SER A 228 30.70 26.19 -29.40
N CYS A 229 31.38 25.45 -28.51
CA CYS A 229 32.84 25.48 -28.38
C CYS A 229 33.54 25.03 -29.68
N VAL A 230 33.11 23.92 -30.28
CA VAL A 230 33.67 23.41 -31.55
C VAL A 230 33.44 24.41 -32.68
N TRP A 231 32.24 24.99 -32.78
CA TRP A 231 31.91 25.99 -33.78
C TRP A 231 32.79 27.24 -33.66
N CYS A 232 32.96 27.76 -32.45
CA CYS A 232 33.83 28.91 -32.17
C CYS A 232 35.29 28.62 -32.53
N CYS A 233 35.80 27.43 -32.18
CA CYS A 233 37.16 26.99 -32.52
C CYS A 233 37.36 26.87 -34.04
N VAL A 234 36.44 26.23 -34.76
CA VAL A 234 36.50 26.09 -36.23
C VAL A 234 36.45 27.44 -36.92
N ARG A 235 35.58 28.36 -36.46
CA ARG A 235 35.43 29.69 -37.05
C ARG A 235 36.70 30.54 -36.85
N LYS A 236 37.32 30.47 -35.67
CA LYS A 236 38.61 31.13 -35.38
C LYS A 236 39.75 30.54 -36.21
N CYS A 237 39.86 29.22 -36.28
CA CYS A 237 40.86 28.55 -37.13
C CYS A 237 40.70 28.89 -38.61
N LYS A 238 39.46 28.97 -39.11
CA LYS A 238 39.17 29.36 -40.50
C LYS A 238 39.52 30.82 -40.77
N LYS A 239 39.28 31.72 -39.82
CA LYS A 239 39.68 33.14 -39.91
C LYS A 239 41.21 33.25 -39.99
N ASN A 240 41.94 32.64 -39.05
CA ASN A 240 43.40 32.69 -39.03
C ASN A 240 44.02 32.09 -40.31
N ARG A 241 43.47 30.98 -40.83
CA ARG A 241 43.92 30.40 -42.11
C ARG A 241 43.70 31.34 -43.30
N ARG A 242 42.62 32.14 -43.31
CA ARG A 242 42.39 33.15 -44.35
C ARG A 242 43.41 34.27 -44.28
N GLU A 243 43.70 34.75 -43.07
CA GLU A 243 44.72 35.78 -42.82
C GLU A 243 46.12 35.28 -43.23
N THR A 244 46.51 34.06 -42.84
CA THR A 244 47.80 33.47 -43.25
C THR A 244 47.89 33.29 -44.76
N ARG A 245 46.80 32.90 -45.45
CA ARG A 245 46.77 32.77 -46.91
C ARG A 245 46.87 34.14 -47.60
N ALA A 246 46.22 35.18 -47.06
CA ALA A 246 46.31 36.54 -47.58
C ALA A 246 47.72 37.12 -47.43
N ILE A 247 48.36 36.92 -46.28
CA ILE A 247 49.75 37.35 -46.04
C ILE A 247 50.72 36.64 -46.99
N LYS A 248 50.59 35.32 -47.17
CA LYS A 248 51.43 34.55 -48.11
C LYS A 248 51.20 34.95 -49.57
N ALA A 249 49.97 35.31 -49.96
CA ALA A 249 49.68 35.79 -51.31
C ALA A 249 50.25 37.19 -51.56
N ALA A 250 50.20 38.09 -50.58
CA ALA A 250 50.76 39.44 -50.68
C ALA A 250 52.30 39.47 -50.67
N ALA A 251 52.96 38.44 -50.11
CA ALA A 251 54.41 38.31 -50.13
C ALA A 251 54.97 37.65 -51.42
N ALA A 252 54.10 37.18 -52.31
CA ALA A 252 54.46 36.51 -53.57
C ALA A 252 54.32 37.40 -54.82
N THR A 253 53.97 38.67 -54.63
CA THR A 253 53.92 39.75 -55.63
C THR A 253 55.02 40.75 -55.35
#